data_AF-A0A1S1R7P8-F1
#
_entry.id   AF-A0A1S1R7P8-F1
#
_cell.length_a   1.000
_cell.length_b   1.000
_cell.length_c   1.000
_cell.angle_alpha   90.00
_cell.angle_beta   90.00
_cell.angle_gamma   90.00
#
_symmetry.space_group_name_H-M   'P 1'
#
loop_
_entity.id
_entity.type
_entity.pdbx_description
1 polymer ?
#
loop_
_entity_poly.entity_id
_entity_poly.type
_entity_poly.pdbx_seq_one_letter_code
_entity_poly.pdbx_strand_id
1 'polypeptide(L)'
;MQTEQSADYVYGLTRELTDWWPRLVEMIDARTPPPAAVRTFGPRALSDTHDCGTPWAHAADSTPEKPRVYCPACTAGGTLPGYLRAPSTAAGSGGSPAPLRVSALDAVHTIRSGLLDLEIAVRDALGDEGWAAPAIYRDPNASVFQTTRYLGRQAPRIVALDTLTWTVDELRRLTGLLRAQVGTARQVRAIAGPCPICSTWSLRALLGREQIICTNPDCRCQQHDCSCTHGHPHTWRFHPDPTLDEWARLSVILDVELYGYLATDAA
;
A
#
# COMPACT_ATOMS: atom_id res chain seq x y z
N MET A 1 5.38 -18.44 -19.55
CA MET A 1 4.88 -18.53 -18.16
C MET A 1 5.40 -17.38 -17.29
N GLN A 2 6.72 -17.18 -17.13
CA GLN A 2 7.26 -16.08 -16.30
C GLN A 2 6.96 -14.67 -16.85
N THR A 3 7.10 -14.47 -18.17
CA THR A 3 6.75 -13.20 -18.85
C THR A 3 5.25 -12.92 -18.86
N GLU A 4 4.42 -13.97 -18.81
CA GLU A 4 2.96 -13.85 -18.83
C GLU A 4 2.45 -13.36 -17.47
N GLN A 5 2.94 -13.95 -16.37
CA GLN A 5 2.63 -13.49 -15.01
C GLN A 5 3.08 -12.05 -14.75
N SER A 6 4.27 -11.67 -15.23
CA SER A 6 4.74 -10.28 -15.12
C SER A 6 3.89 -9.32 -15.94
N ALA A 7 3.44 -9.73 -17.14
CA ALA A 7 2.57 -8.91 -17.97
C ALA A 7 1.18 -8.73 -17.32
N ASP A 8 0.60 -9.79 -16.77
CA ASP A 8 -0.66 -9.74 -16.04
C ASP A 8 -0.57 -8.82 -14.82
N TYR A 9 0.57 -8.83 -14.12
CA TYR A 9 0.82 -7.94 -13.00
C TYR A 9 0.88 -6.45 -13.41
N VAL A 10 1.62 -6.13 -14.48
CA VAL A 10 1.64 -4.77 -15.06
C VAL A 10 0.24 -4.34 -15.49
N TYR A 11 -0.50 -5.24 -16.14
CA TYR A 11 -1.89 -5.01 -16.53
C TYR A 11 -2.76 -4.71 -15.30
N GLY A 12 -2.65 -5.50 -14.23
CA GLY A 12 -3.34 -5.30 -12.96
C GLY A 12 -3.10 -3.92 -12.34
N LEU A 13 -1.85 -3.46 -12.28
CA LEU A 13 -1.50 -2.11 -11.80
C LEU A 13 -2.15 -1.01 -12.63
N THR A 14 -2.12 -1.13 -13.96
CA THR A 14 -2.73 -0.13 -14.86
C THR A 14 -4.26 -0.12 -14.78
N ARG A 15 -4.88 -1.29 -14.58
CA ARG A 15 -6.32 -1.41 -14.33
C ARG A 15 -6.70 -0.76 -13.01
N GLU A 16 -5.93 -1.00 -11.95
CA GLU A 16 -6.21 -0.38 -10.67
C GLU A 16 -6.09 1.15 -10.71
N LEU A 17 -5.05 1.67 -11.36
CA LEU A 17 -4.92 3.11 -11.61
C LEU A 17 -6.15 3.65 -12.36
N THR A 18 -6.64 2.92 -13.36
CA THR A 18 -7.84 3.28 -14.13
C THR A 18 -9.10 3.31 -13.24
N ASP A 19 -9.33 2.25 -12.46
CA ASP A 19 -10.56 2.06 -11.70
C ASP A 19 -10.67 3.02 -10.50
N TRP A 20 -9.55 3.31 -9.86
CA TRP A 20 -9.52 4.12 -8.63
C TRP A 20 -9.27 5.62 -8.89
N TRP A 21 -8.85 6.00 -10.10
CA TRP A 21 -8.66 7.41 -10.47
C TRP A 21 -9.92 8.28 -10.32
N PRO A 22 -11.11 7.88 -10.86
CA PRO A 22 -12.34 8.65 -10.66
C PRO A 22 -12.64 8.90 -9.19
N ARG A 23 -12.42 7.90 -8.34
CA ARG A 23 -12.71 7.97 -6.92
C ARG A 23 -11.80 8.97 -6.20
N LEU A 24 -10.52 9.03 -6.57
CA LEU A 24 -9.60 10.04 -6.03
C LEU A 24 -10.05 11.46 -6.43
N VAL A 25 -10.43 11.65 -7.71
CA VAL A 25 -10.92 12.94 -8.21
C VAL A 25 -12.20 13.36 -7.50
N GLU A 26 -13.17 12.45 -7.38
CA GLU A 26 -14.43 12.69 -6.67
C GLU A 26 -14.20 13.04 -5.20
N MET A 27 -13.28 12.35 -4.51
CA MET A 27 -12.94 12.66 -3.12
C MET A 27 -12.36 14.07 -2.95
N ILE A 28 -11.55 14.52 -3.92
CA ILE A 28 -10.97 15.87 -3.94
C ILE A 28 -12.07 16.90 -4.17
N ASP A 29 -12.92 16.68 -5.18
CA ASP A 29 -14.02 17.58 -5.54
C ASP A 29 -15.05 17.71 -4.41
N ALA A 30 -15.40 16.58 -3.79
CA ALA A 30 -16.32 16.51 -2.66
C ALA A 30 -15.68 16.96 -1.33
N ARG A 31 -14.38 17.29 -1.31
CA ARG A 31 -13.61 17.61 -0.09
C ARG A 31 -13.80 16.58 1.03
N THR A 32 -13.98 15.32 0.63
CA THR A 32 -14.33 14.23 1.56
C THR A 32 -13.05 13.70 2.20
N PRO A 33 -12.98 13.59 3.54
CA PRO A 33 -11.85 12.90 4.17
C PRO A 33 -11.79 11.46 3.67
N PRO A 34 -10.59 10.86 3.50
CA PRO A 34 -10.53 9.44 3.17
C PRO A 34 -11.32 8.67 4.21
N PRO A 35 -12.00 7.57 3.82
CA PRO A 35 -12.61 6.69 4.80
C PRO A 35 -11.51 6.37 5.82
N ALA A 36 -11.77 6.68 7.10
CA ALA A 36 -10.83 6.33 8.15
C ALA A 36 -10.50 4.86 7.94
N ALA A 37 -9.22 4.54 7.76
CA ALA A 37 -8.79 3.17 7.54
C ALA A 37 -9.43 2.36 8.67
N VAL A 38 -10.46 1.60 8.33
CA VAL A 38 -11.15 0.78 9.31
C VAL A 38 -10.08 -0.23 9.64
N ARG A 39 -9.47 -0.07 10.82
CA ARG A 39 -8.80 -1.18 11.48
C ARG A 39 -9.92 -2.16 11.78
N THR A 40 -10.28 -2.97 10.79
CA THR A 40 -11.04 -4.18 11.01
C THR A 40 -10.09 -5.11 11.76
N PHE A 41 -9.97 -4.88 13.08
CA PHE A 41 -9.88 -6.03 13.95
C PHE A 41 -11.19 -6.78 13.70
N GLY A 42 -11.14 -7.81 12.85
CA GLY A 42 -12.20 -8.79 12.82
C GLY A 42 -12.44 -9.27 14.26
N PRO A 43 -13.64 -9.79 14.58
CA PRO A 43 -13.97 -10.29 15.91
C PRO A 43 -13.18 -11.57 16.20
N ARG A 44 -11.88 -11.43 16.41
CA ARG A 44 -11.07 -12.42 17.11
C ARG A 44 -11.16 -12.03 18.57
N ALA A 45 -11.54 -12.99 19.41
CA ALA A 45 -11.41 -12.86 20.85
C ALA A 45 -9.98 -12.38 21.14
N LEU A 46 -9.86 -11.16 21.67
CA LEU A 46 -8.60 -10.65 22.17
C LEU A 46 -8.10 -11.66 23.20
N SER A 47 -6.81 -12.01 23.13
CA SER A 47 -6.17 -12.70 24.25
C SER A 47 -6.38 -11.89 25.53
N ASP A 48 -6.43 -12.54 26.68
CA ASP A 48 -6.63 -11.88 27.99
C ASP A 48 -5.56 -10.80 28.27
N THR A 49 -4.38 -10.93 27.64
CA THR A 49 -3.25 -10.02 27.74
C THR A 49 -2.76 -9.53 26.39
N HIS A 50 -2.27 -8.29 26.35
CA HIS A 50 -1.51 -7.73 25.24
C HIS A 50 -0.12 -8.39 25.11
N ASP A 51 0.55 -8.25 23.95
CA ASP A 51 1.85 -8.87 23.65
C ASP A 51 2.97 -8.55 24.65
N CYS A 52 2.84 -7.46 25.41
CA CYS A 52 3.77 -7.11 26.50
C CYS A 52 3.45 -7.79 27.84
N GLY A 53 2.51 -8.74 27.88
CA GLY A 53 2.06 -9.44 29.09
C GLY A 53 1.10 -8.63 29.97
N THR A 54 0.75 -7.40 29.58
CA THR A 54 -0.18 -6.55 30.35
C THR A 54 -1.63 -6.84 29.95
N PRO A 55 -2.57 -6.99 30.90
CA PRO A 55 -3.99 -7.11 30.60
C PRO A 55 -4.52 -5.91 29.80
N TRP A 56 -5.48 -6.16 28.93
CA TRP A 56 -6.19 -5.08 28.24
C TRP A 56 -7.01 -4.24 29.24
N ALA A 57 -7.02 -2.92 29.06
CA ALA A 57 -7.87 -1.99 29.79
C ALA A 57 -8.92 -1.39 28.84
N HIS A 58 -10.04 -0.94 29.40
CA HIS A 58 -11.08 -0.24 28.64
C HIS A 58 -10.88 1.27 28.75
N ALA A 59 -10.93 1.97 27.62
CA ALA A 59 -10.92 3.43 27.60
C ALA A 59 -12.14 3.99 28.34
N ALA A 60 -12.02 5.18 28.92
CA ALA A 60 -13.10 5.80 29.69
C ALA A 60 -14.37 6.06 28.85
N ASP A 61 -14.25 6.16 27.52
CA ASP A 61 -15.34 6.32 26.56
C ASP A 61 -15.84 4.99 25.95
N SER A 62 -15.34 3.85 26.44
CA SER A 62 -15.75 2.52 25.97
C SER A 62 -17.20 2.22 26.38
N THR A 63 -18.03 1.78 25.43
CA THR A 63 -19.40 1.28 25.71
C THR A 63 -19.53 -0.20 25.34
N PRO A 64 -20.56 -0.92 25.83
CA PRO A 64 -20.80 -2.32 25.43
C PRO A 64 -20.93 -2.51 23.92
N GLU A 65 -21.51 -1.54 23.21
CA GLU A 65 -21.70 -1.56 21.76
C GLU A 65 -20.44 -1.16 20.98
N LYS A 66 -19.50 -0.48 21.63
CA LYS A 66 -18.24 0.00 21.05
C LYS A 66 -17.09 -0.19 22.05
N PRO A 67 -16.65 -1.44 22.28
CA PRO A 67 -15.55 -1.70 23.19
C PRO A 67 -14.26 -1.09 22.63
N ARG A 68 -13.64 -0.19 23.40
CA ARG A 68 -12.34 0.41 23.08
C ARG A 68 -11.32 -0.08 24.09
N VAL A 69 -10.63 -1.15 23.73
CA VAL A 69 -9.54 -1.70 24.55
C VAL A 69 -8.20 -1.03 24.21
N TYR A 70 -7.35 -0.85 25.21
CA TYR A 70 -5.97 -0.38 25.06
C TYR A 70 -5.05 -1.08 26.05
N CYS A 71 -3.74 -1.11 25.76
CA CYS A 71 -2.75 -1.62 26.69
C CYS A 71 -2.21 -0.48 27.57
N PRO A 72 -2.43 -0.47 28.89
CA PRO A 72 -2.00 0.62 29.76
C PRO A 72 -0.46 0.77 29.81
N ALA A 73 0.31 -0.33 29.81
CA ALA A 73 1.76 -0.27 29.81
C ALA A 73 2.34 0.40 28.54
N CYS A 74 1.89 -0.02 27.36
CA CYS A 74 2.32 0.56 26.09
C CYS A 74 1.80 1.99 25.86
N THR A 75 0.69 2.36 26.52
CA THR A 75 0.13 3.71 26.44
C THR A 75 0.80 4.68 27.42
N ALA A 76 1.22 4.19 28.60
CA ALA A 76 1.89 4.98 29.62
C ALA A 76 3.38 5.24 29.33
N GLY A 77 4.08 4.32 28.66
CA GLY A 77 5.51 4.40 28.34
C GLY A 77 5.89 5.36 27.19
N GLY A 78 5.14 6.45 27.00
CA GLY A 78 5.15 7.35 25.85
C GLY A 78 6.48 7.51 25.09
N THR A 79 6.62 6.77 23.99
CA THR A 79 7.26 7.22 22.74
C THR A 79 6.60 6.50 21.57
N LEU A 80 5.28 6.64 21.42
CA LEU A 80 4.61 6.21 20.21
C LEU A 80 4.91 7.25 19.10
N PRO A 81 5.39 6.84 17.92
CA PRO A 81 5.50 7.76 16.79
C PRO A 81 4.11 8.32 16.44
N GLY A 82 4.08 9.61 16.06
CA GLY A 82 2.86 10.46 16.04
C GLY A 82 1.65 9.96 15.23
N TYR A 83 1.79 8.87 14.46
CA TYR A 83 0.69 8.24 13.73
C TYR A 83 -0.18 7.28 14.56
N LEU A 84 0.13 7.07 15.86
CA LEU A 84 -0.69 6.26 16.79
C LEU A 84 -1.42 7.10 17.85
N ARG A 85 -1.32 8.44 17.81
CA ARG A 85 -2.08 9.30 18.71
C ARG A 85 -3.57 9.26 18.32
N ALA A 86 -4.45 8.97 19.27
CA ALA A 86 -5.89 9.13 19.04
C ALA A 86 -6.17 10.58 18.61
N PRO A 87 -7.00 10.82 17.58
CA PRO A 87 -7.43 12.17 17.27
C PRO A 87 -8.22 12.72 18.46
N SER A 88 -7.79 13.89 18.96
CA SER A 88 -8.50 14.63 19.98
C SER A 88 -9.93 14.89 19.50
N THR A 89 -10.92 14.27 20.14
CA THR A 89 -12.34 14.53 19.87
C THR A 89 -12.74 15.85 20.49
N ALA A 90 -12.83 16.91 19.68
CA ALA A 90 -13.65 18.09 19.96
C ALA A 90 -13.90 18.92 18.69
N ALA A 91 -14.91 18.55 17.92
CA ALA A 91 -15.74 19.43 17.07
C ALA A 91 -16.96 18.57 16.68
N GLY A 92 -18.13 18.74 17.27
CA GLY A 92 -18.91 19.97 17.17
C GLY A 92 -19.47 20.04 15.75
N SER A 93 -20.69 19.56 15.56
CA SER A 93 -21.44 19.61 14.31
C SER A 93 -21.54 21.06 13.81
N GLY A 94 -20.68 21.42 12.86
CA GLY A 94 -20.69 22.71 12.17
C GLY A 94 -20.12 22.49 10.78
N GLY A 95 -20.97 22.60 9.76
CA GLY A 95 -20.60 22.41 8.36
C GLY A 95 -19.63 23.49 7.88
N SER A 96 -18.34 23.26 8.10
CA SER A 96 -17.29 23.83 7.25
C SER A 96 -16.75 22.71 6.36
N PRO A 97 -16.70 22.91 5.04
CA PRO A 97 -16.04 21.96 4.17
C PRO A 97 -14.60 21.79 4.67
N ALA A 98 -14.19 20.54 4.89
CA ALA A 98 -12.84 20.24 5.35
C ALA A 98 -11.82 20.93 4.42
N PRO A 99 -10.74 21.52 4.95
CA PRO A 99 -9.75 22.21 4.13
C PRO A 99 -9.21 21.29 3.03
N LEU A 100 -9.03 21.85 1.83
CA LEU A 100 -8.44 21.17 0.67
C LEU A 100 -7.16 20.45 1.11
N ARG A 101 -7.08 19.14 0.85
CA ARG A 101 -5.91 18.34 1.21
C ARG A 101 -4.82 18.59 0.18
N VAL A 102 -3.88 19.46 0.51
CA VAL A 102 -2.69 19.75 -0.33
C VAL A 102 -1.99 18.44 -0.74
N SER A 103 -1.88 17.47 0.18
CA SER A 103 -1.27 16.17 -0.13
C SER A 103 -2.03 15.29 -1.13
N ALA A 104 -3.36 15.46 -1.28
CA ALA A 104 -4.13 14.75 -2.29
C ALA A 104 -3.98 15.41 -3.67
N LEU A 105 -3.91 16.75 -3.70
CA LEU A 105 -3.60 17.50 -4.93
C LEU A 105 -2.17 17.20 -5.41
N ASP A 106 -1.20 17.16 -4.50
CA ASP A 106 0.18 16.77 -4.80
C ASP A 106 0.25 15.34 -5.35
N ALA A 107 -0.54 14.42 -4.79
CA ALA A 107 -0.62 13.04 -5.27
C ALA A 107 -1.21 12.97 -6.69
N VAL A 108 -2.29 13.71 -6.97
CA VAL A 108 -2.86 13.81 -8.32
C VAL A 108 -1.82 14.33 -9.31
N HIS A 109 -1.09 15.39 -8.95
CA HIS A 109 -0.04 15.93 -9.80
C HIS A 109 1.08 14.91 -10.03
N THR A 110 1.56 14.27 -8.97
CA THR A 110 2.63 13.25 -9.02
C THR A 110 2.23 12.05 -9.88
N ILE A 111 0.99 11.56 -9.74
CA ILE A 111 0.49 10.42 -10.52
C ILE A 111 0.36 10.79 -11.99
N ARG A 112 -0.19 11.96 -12.31
CA ARG A 112 -0.31 12.43 -13.69
C ARG A 112 1.04 12.57 -14.38
N SER A 113 1.96 13.31 -13.76
CA SER A 113 3.27 13.55 -14.34
C SER A 113 4.05 12.25 -14.47
N GLY A 114 4.06 11.41 -13.43
CA GLY A 114 4.75 10.11 -13.47
C GLY A 114 4.20 9.16 -14.52
N LEU A 115 2.87 9.08 -14.68
CA LEU A 115 2.27 8.28 -15.74
C LEU A 115 2.64 8.79 -17.12
N LEU A 116 2.62 10.11 -17.30
CA LEU A 116 2.99 10.70 -18.57
C LEU A 116 4.45 10.43 -18.93
N ASP A 117 5.36 10.61 -17.98
CA ASP A 117 6.79 10.35 -18.15
C ASP A 117 7.02 8.86 -18.49
N LEU A 118 6.27 7.96 -17.85
CA LEU A 118 6.26 6.53 -18.18
C LEU A 118 5.80 6.26 -19.60
N GLU A 119 4.70 6.87 -20.06
CA GLU A 119 4.23 6.70 -21.43
C GLU A 119 5.28 7.16 -22.45
N ILE A 120 5.89 8.33 -22.22
CA ILE A 120 6.94 8.87 -23.09
C ILE A 120 8.11 7.90 -23.15
N ALA A 121 8.64 7.46 -22.01
CA ALA A 121 9.80 6.58 -21.97
C ALA A 121 9.52 5.20 -22.56
N VAL A 122 8.32 4.64 -22.34
CA VAL A 122 7.93 3.36 -22.94
C VAL A 122 7.75 3.51 -24.45
N ARG A 123 7.16 4.61 -24.95
CA ARG A 123 7.04 4.84 -26.40
C ARG A 123 8.40 4.94 -27.07
N ASP A 124 9.31 5.70 -26.49
CA ASP A 124 10.69 5.86 -26.97
C ASP A 124 11.40 4.51 -27.03
N ALA A 125 11.40 3.75 -25.92
CA ALA A 125 12.02 2.43 -25.86
C ALA A 125 11.40 1.40 -26.81
N LEU A 126 10.10 1.51 -27.09
CA LEU A 126 9.37 0.59 -27.98
C LEU A 126 9.38 1.01 -29.46
N GLY A 127 9.87 2.21 -29.78
CA GLY A 127 9.79 2.80 -31.13
C GLY A 127 8.37 3.15 -31.57
N ASP A 128 7.45 3.35 -30.62
CA ASP A 128 6.03 3.62 -30.86
C ASP A 128 5.75 5.13 -31.13
N GLU A 129 6.70 5.83 -31.77
CA GLU A 129 6.70 7.29 -32.03
C GLU A 129 5.57 7.77 -32.97
N GLY A 130 4.89 6.84 -33.66
CA GLY A 130 3.90 7.14 -34.70
C GLY A 130 2.47 7.42 -34.22
N TRP A 131 2.15 7.20 -32.94
CA TRP A 131 0.82 7.54 -32.40
C TRP A 131 0.84 8.99 -31.93
N ALA A 132 -0.12 9.80 -32.40
CA ALA A 132 -0.29 11.21 -32.07
C ALA A 132 0.15 11.54 -30.63
N ALA A 133 0.90 12.64 -30.48
CA ALA A 133 1.50 13.14 -29.25
C ALA A 133 0.64 12.82 -28.01
N PRO A 134 1.26 12.43 -26.87
CA PRO A 134 0.54 11.95 -25.71
C PRO A 134 -0.65 12.87 -25.39
N ALA A 135 -1.77 12.29 -24.98
CA ALA A 135 -3.12 12.87 -24.88
C ALA A 135 -3.29 14.14 -24.02
N ILE A 136 -2.18 14.74 -23.61
CA ILE A 136 -1.98 15.86 -22.70
C ILE A 136 -2.76 17.12 -23.10
N TYR A 137 -3.06 17.33 -24.38
CA TYR A 137 -3.47 18.66 -24.83
C TYR A 137 -4.97 19.01 -24.77
N ARG A 138 -5.84 18.18 -24.16
CA ARG A 138 -7.28 18.55 -24.03
C ARG A 138 -7.89 18.33 -22.65
N ASP A 139 -7.61 17.20 -22.00
CA ASP A 139 -8.17 16.89 -20.69
C ASP A 139 -7.17 16.06 -19.87
N PRO A 140 -6.58 16.64 -18.80
CA PRO A 140 -5.60 15.93 -18.01
C PRO A 140 -6.19 14.79 -17.15
N ASN A 141 -7.51 14.61 -17.07
CA ASN A 141 -8.12 13.39 -16.53
C ASN A 141 -8.21 12.30 -17.61
N ALA A 142 -8.59 12.69 -18.84
CA ALA A 142 -8.55 11.78 -19.98
C ALA A 142 -7.14 11.25 -20.26
N SER A 143 -6.08 12.00 -19.92
CA SER A 143 -4.70 11.55 -20.09
C SER A 143 -4.38 10.33 -19.21
N VAL A 144 -4.82 10.28 -17.95
CA VAL A 144 -4.57 9.12 -17.07
C VAL A 144 -5.16 7.83 -17.65
N PHE A 145 -6.41 7.87 -18.13
CA PHE A 145 -7.05 6.71 -18.76
C PHE A 145 -6.36 6.27 -20.04
N GLN A 146 -5.93 7.22 -20.87
CA GLN A 146 -5.28 6.91 -22.14
C GLN A 146 -3.89 6.31 -21.91
N THR A 147 -3.14 6.89 -20.98
CA THR A 147 -1.81 6.42 -20.57
C THR A 147 -1.88 5.04 -19.94
N THR A 148 -2.72 4.82 -18.93
CA THR A 148 -2.86 3.51 -18.27
C THR A 148 -3.32 2.44 -19.26
N ARG A 149 -4.26 2.75 -20.17
CA ARG A 149 -4.68 1.83 -21.23
C ARG A 149 -3.56 1.55 -22.24
N TYR A 150 -2.71 2.53 -22.55
CA TYR A 150 -1.52 2.31 -23.37
C TYR A 150 -0.55 1.37 -22.66
N LEU A 151 -0.13 1.69 -21.43
CA LEU A 151 0.81 0.90 -20.63
C LEU A 151 0.32 -0.53 -20.42
N GLY A 152 -0.96 -0.72 -20.12
CA GLY A 152 -1.56 -2.05 -19.95
C GLY A 152 -1.55 -2.88 -21.24
N ARG A 153 -1.75 -2.26 -22.41
CA ARG A 153 -1.63 -2.95 -23.72
C ARG A 153 -0.18 -3.31 -24.05
N GLN A 154 0.77 -2.48 -23.61
CA GLN A 154 2.19 -2.73 -23.81
C GLN A 154 2.79 -3.65 -22.75
N ALA A 155 2.01 -4.12 -21.75
CA ALA A 155 2.52 -4.94 -20.66
C ALA A 155 3.41 -6.11 -21.12
N PRO A 156 3.05 -6.91 -22.15
CA PRO A 156 3.93 -7.98 -22.63
C PRO A 156 5.27 -7.49 -23.20
N ARG A 157 5.29 -6.31 -23.84
CA ARG A 157 6.50 -5.70 -24.41
C ARG A 157 7.35 -5.04 -23.32
N ILE A 158 6.72 -4.40 -22.34
CA ILE A 158 7.39 -3.80 -21.17
C ILE A 158 8.17 -4.87 -20.40
N VAL A 159 7.56 -6.02 -20.12
CA VAL A 159 8.21 -7.09 -19.35
C VAL A 159 9.20 -7.92 -20.16
N ALA A 160 9.20 -7.80 -21.49
CA ALA A 160 10.15 -8.47 -22.37
C ALA A 160 11.45 -7.66 -22.58
N LEU A 161 11.47 -6.39 -22.16
CA LEU A 161 12.61 -5.48 -22.33
C LEU A 161 13.22 -5.13 -20.99
N ASP A 162 14.44 -5.59 -20.74
CA ASP A 162 15.17 -5.32 -19.49
C ASP A 162 15.30 -3.81 -19.19
N THR A 163 15.41 -2.99 -20.25
CA THR A 163 15.48 -1.52 -20.16
C THR A 163 14.23 -0.87 -19.57
N LEU A 164 13.10 -1.59 -19.53
CA LEU A 164 11.82 -1.13 -19.01
C LEU A 164 11.45 -1.74 -17.65
N THR A 165 12.36 -2.47 -17.01
CA THR A 165 12.10 -3.07 -15.68
C THR A 165 11.67 -2.02 -14.64
N TRP A 166 12.27 -0.82 -14.69
CA TRP A 166 11.94 0.30 -13.79
C TRP A 166 10.50 0.83 -13.98
N THR A 167 9.88 0.61 -15.15
CA THR A 167 8.47 0.97 -15.40
C THR A 167 7.53 0.24 -14.45
N VAL A 168 7.85 -1.01 -14.11
CA VAL A 168 7.07 -1.80 -13.15
C VAL A 168 7.16 -1.17 -11.77
N ASP A 169 8.36 -0.83 -11.31
CA ASP A 169 8.57 -0.21 -9.99
C ASP A 169 7.87 1.16 -9.88
N GLU A 170 7.92 1.94 -10.95
CA GLU A 170 7.26 3.25 -10.97
C GLU A 170 5.72 3.10 -11.00
N LEU A 171 5.17 2.18 -11.79
CA LEU A 171 3.74 1.86 -11.77
C LEU A 171 3.28 1.42 -10.38
N ARG A 172 4.08 0.61 -9.68
CA ARG A 172 3.81 0.19 -8.29
C ARG A 172 3.81 1.37 -7.35
N ARG A 173 4.80 2.26 -7.47
CA ARG A 173 4.91 3.48 -6.65
C ARG A 173 3.68 4.36 -6.83
N LEU A 174 3.26 4.59 -8.08
CA LEU A 174 2.09 5.42 -8.42
C LEU A 174 0.78 4.79 -7.93
N THR A 175 0.62 3.48 -8.10
CA THR A 175 -0.55 2.74 -7.62
C THR A 175 -0.61 2.77 -6.08
N GLY A 176 0.52 2.57 -5.39
CA GLY A 176 0.61 2.69 -3.93
C GLY A 176 0.24 4.09 -3.42
N LEU A 177 0.62 5.15 -4.16
CA LEU A 177 0.24 6.52 -3.86
C LEU A 177 -1.26 6.75 -4.03
N LEU A 178 -1.86 6.23 -5.11
CA LEU A 178 -3.31 6.26 -5.34
C LEU A 178 -4.06 5.55 -4.20
N ARG A 179 -3.67 4.30 -3.91
CA ARG A 179 -4.21 3.49 -2.80
C ARG A 179 -4.16 4.28 -1.48
N ALA A 180 -3.08 5.02 -1.21
CA ALA A 180 -2.92 5.78 0.03
C ALA A 180 -3.90 6.95 0.16
N GLN A 181 -4.24 7.58 -0.96
CA GLN A 181 -5.19 8.69 -0.97
C GLN A 181 -6.64 8.22 -0.93
N VAL A 182 -6.99 7.13 -1.64
CA VAL A 182 -8.34 6.55 -1.61
C VAL A 182 -8.66 5.79 -0.31
N GLY A 183 -7.66 5.63 0.57
CA GLY A 183 -7.80 4.98 1.87
C GLY A 183 -7.64 3.45 1.83
N THR A 184 -7.23 2.88 0.71
CA THR A 184 -7.00 1.43 0.55
C THR A 184 -5.57 1.00 0.91
N ALA A 185 -4.55 1.89 0.82
CA ALA A 185 -3.15 1.51 1.12
C ALA A 185 -2.84 1.34 2.60
N ARG A 186 -3.70 1.83 3.50
CA ARG A 186 -3.48 1.76 4.95
C ARG A 186 -3.98 0.46 5.59
N GLN A 187 -4.20 -0.58 4.80
CA GLN A 187 -4.36 -1.92 5.34
C GLN A 187 -2.99 -2.46 5.76
N VAL A 188 -2.62 -2.11 6.99
CA VAL A 188 -1.55 -2.79 7.72
C VAL A 188 -2.20 -4.00 8.37
N ARG A 189 -1.91 -5.20 7.85
CA ARG A 189 -2.44 -6.45 8.41
C ARG A 189 -1.38 -7.09 9.29
N ALA A 190 -1.76 -7.53 10.49
CA ALA A 190 -0.91 -8.40 11.28
C ALA A 190 -0.88 -9.79 10.63
N ILE A 191 0.30 -10.35 10.45
CA ILE A 191 0.46 -11.70 9.88
C ILE A 191 0.25 -12.71 10.99
N ALA A 192 -0.53 -13.75 10.71
CA ALA A 192 -0.85 -14.82 11.65
C ALA A 192 0.30 -15.83 11.88
N GLY A 193 1.55 -15.38 11.83
CA GLY A 193 2.73 -16.22 12.04
C GLY A 193 3.93 -15.44 12.60
N PRO A 194 4.87 -16.14 13.26
CA PRO A 194 6.06 -15.52 13.81
C PRO A 194 7.05 -15.12 12.71
N CYS A 195 7.85 -14.10 12.97
CA CYS A 195 8.98 -13.72 12.14
C CYS A 195 9.98 -14.89 12.03
N PRO A 196 10.41 -15.31 10.82
CA PRO A 196 11.35 -16.40 10.67
C PRO A 196 12.77 -16.08 11.17
N ILE A 197 13.08 -14.80 11.38
CA ILE A 197 14.39 -14.34 11.87
C ILE A 197 14.43 -14.33 13.40
N CYS A 198 13.49 -13.63 14.04
CA CYS A 198 13.50 -13.43 15.50
C CYS A 198 12.43 -14.23 16.25
N SER A 199 11.65 -15.06 15.55
CA SER A 199 10.57 -15.89 16.12
C SER A 199 9.48 -15.11 16.88
N THR A 200 9.41 -13.78 16.73
CA THR A 200 8.43 -12.91 17.40
C THR A 200 7.21 -12.66 16.49
N TRP A 201 6.02 -12.46 17.07
CA TRP A 201 4.76 -12.11 16.38
C TRP A 201 4.70 -10.64 15.93
N SER A 202 5.79 -10.15 15.35
CA SER A 202 6.01 -8.76 14.99
C SER A 202 5.83 -8.46 13.50
N LEU A 203 5.34 -9.42 12.71
CA LEU A 203 5.19 -9.24 11.28
C LEU A 203 3.97 -8.39 10.93
N ARG A 204 4.16 -7.45 10.00
CA ARG A 204 3.10 -6.58 9.46
C ARG A 204 3.18 -6.56 7.95
N ALA A 205 2.07 -6.90 7.31
CA ALA A 205 1.88 -6.81 5.87
C ALA A 205 1.39 -5.39 5.52
N LEU A 206 2.20 -4.64 4.77
CA LEU A 206 1.86 -3.34 4.22
C LEU A 206 1.28 -3.56 2.82
N LEU A 207 -0.02 -3.87 2.71
CA LEU A 207 -0.62 -4.30 1.44
C LEU A 207 -0.42 -3.28 0.31
N GLY A 208 -0.59 -1.99 0.61
CA GLY A 208 -0.39 -0.93 -0.38
C GLY A 208 1.06 -0.72 -0.84
N ARG A 209 2.03 -1.37 -0.17
CA ARG A 209 3.46 -1.37 -0.53
C ARG A 209 3.97 -2.75 -0.92
N GLU A 210 3.13 -3.78 -0.84
CA GLU A 210 3.49 -5.19 -1.08
C GLU A 210 4.79 -5.57 -0.35
N GLN A 211 4.84 -5.21 0.94
CA GLN A 211 6.00 -5.38 1.80
C GLN A 211 5.61 -5.93 3.16
N ILE A 212 6.22 -7.04 3.57
CA ILE A 212 6.12 -7.54 4.94
C ILE A 212 7.29 -6.92 5.69
N ILE A 213 7.03 -6.36 6.86
CA ILE A 213 8.07 -5.86 7.75
C ILE A 213 8.00 -6.57 9.09
N CYS A 214 9.17 -6.80 9.69
CA CYS A 214 9.27 -7.17 11.10
C CYS A 214 9.40 -5.89 11.92
N THR A 215 8.43 -5.61 12.81
CA THR A 215 8.46 -4.41 13.66
C THR A 215 9.24 -4.60 14.96
N ASN A 216 9.86 -5.76 15.18
CA ASN A 216 10.72 -5.98 16.35
C ASN A 216 12.05 -5.24 16.14
N PRO A 217 12.37 -4.21 16.95
CA PRO A 217 13.59 -3.41 16.77
C PRO A 217 14.88 -4.19 17.00
N ASP A 218 14.81 -5.35 17.66
CA ASP A 218 15.95 -6.25 17.92
C ASP A 218 16.14 -7.31 16.83
N CYS A 219 15.25 -7.34 15.83
CA CYS A 219 15.34 -8.29 14.72
C CYS A 219 16.56 -7.99 13.84
N ARG A 220 17.51 -8.93 13.77
CA ARG A 220 18.72 -8.85 12.94
C ARG A 220 18.88 -10.17 12.18
N CYS A 221 18.95 -10.12 10.86
CA CYS A 221 19.26 -11.30 10.06
C CYS A 221 20.79 -11.47 9.92
N GLN A 222 21.21 -12.59 9.33
CA GLN A 222 22.64 -12.88 9.10
C GLN A 222 23.21 -12.21 7.85
N GLN A 223 22.38 -11.53 7.04
CA GLN A 223 22.83 -10.83 5.84
C GLN A 223 23.36 -9.45 6.22
N HIS A 224 24.65 -9.23 5.99
CA HIS A 224 25.35 -8.01 6.41
C HIS A 224 24.85 -6.74 5.73
N ASP A 225 24.36 -6.85 4.49
CA ASP A 225 23.83 -5.77 3.67
C ASP A 225 22.33 -5.50 3.89
N CYS A 226 21.66 -6.31 4.72
CA CYS A 226 20.25 -6.11 4.99
C CYS A 226 20.02 -4.87 5.86
N SER A 227 18.99 -4.09 5.54
CA SER A 227 18.62 -2.88 6.30
C SER A 227 18.44 -3.12 7.81
N CYS A 228 18.08 -4.36 8.21
CA CYS A 228 17.89 -4.68 9.61
C CYS A 228 19.16 -4.65 10.45
N THR A 229 20.34 -4.93 9.87
CA THR A 229 21.62 -4.83 10.58
C THR A 229 21.97 -3.40 10.97
N HIS A 230 21.38 -2.43 10.28
CA HIS A 230 21.61 -0.99 10.45
C HIS A 230 20.46 -0.26 11.19
N GLY A 231 19.62 -0.99 11.92
CA GLY A 231 18.58 -0.41 12.78
C GLY A 231 17.27 -0.03 12.06
N HIS A 232 17.10 -0.42 10.80
CA HIS A 232 15.81 -0.35 10.12
C HIS A 232 15.05 -1.67 10.23
N PRO A 233 13.74 -1.73 9.94
CA PRO A 233 13.02 -3.00 9.88
C PRO A 233 13.57 -3.94 8.80
N HIS A 234 13.61 -5.25 9.07
CA HIS A 234 13.74 -6.24 8.00
C HIS A 234 12.50 -6.17 7.11
N THR A 235 12.70 -6.16 5.80
CA THR A 235 11.63 -6.03 4.81
C THR A 235 11.70 -7.17 3.81
N TRP A 236 10.60 -7.90 3.63
CA TRP A 236 10.39 -8.82 2.53
C TRP A 236 9.54 -8.13 1.47
N ARG A 237 10.05 -8.05 0.24
CA ARG A 237 9.43 -7.27 -0.83
C ARG A 237 8.85 -8.19 -1.90
N PHE A 238 7.78 -7.74 -2.53
CA PHE A 238 7.36 -8.33 -3.79
C PHE A 238 8.40 -8.08 -4.88
N HIS A 239 8.59 -9.09 -5.71
CA HIS A 239 9.43 -9.08 -6.90
C HIS A 239 8.67 -9.76 -8.06
N PRO A 240 8.73 -9.24 -9.30
CA PRO A 240 7.99 -9.82 -10.43
C PRO A 240 8.45 -11.24 -10.80
N ASP A 241 9.72 -11.58 -10.55
CA ASP A 241 10.19 -12.97 -10.59
C ASP A 241 9.71 -13.74 -9.34
N PRO A 242 8.88 -14.80 -9.49
CA PRO A 242 8.36 -15.59 -8.37
C PRO A 242 9.46 -16.25 -7.52
N THR A 243 10.63 -16.53 -8.12
CA THR A 243 11.78 -17.12 -7.42
C THR A 243 12.48 -16.13 -6.51
N LEU A 244 12.26 -14.84 -6.73
CA LEU A 244 12.79 -13.71 -5.96
C LEU A 244 11.70 -13.01 -5.13
N ASP A 245 10.42 -13.36 -5.33
CA ASP A 245 9.29 -12.81 -4.59
C ASP A 245 9.26 -13.32 -3.13
N GLU A 246 9.85 -12.55 -2.23
CA GLU A 246 9.87 -12.85 -0.81
C GLU A 246 8.52 -12.56 -0.13
N TRP A 247 7.76 -11.61 -0.66
CA TRP A 247 6.42 -11.26 -0.18
C TRP A 247 5.45 -12.42 -0.41
N ALA A 248 5.37 -12.95 -1.63
CA ALA A 248 4.54 -14.10 -1.94
C ALA A 248 4.99 -15.33 -1.16
N ARG A 249 6.30 -15.65 -1.15
CA ARG A 249 6.81 -16.81 -0.40
C ARG A 249 6.48 -16.75 1.08
N LEU A 250 6.66 -15.59 1.71
CA LEU A 250 6.40 -15.46 3.15
C LEU A 250 4.90 -15.47 3.47
N SER A 251 4.06 -14.94 2.59
CA SER A 251 2.59 -14.99 2.76
C SER A 251 2.04 -16.42 2.72
N VAL A 252 2.53 -17.27 1.81
CA VAL A 252 2.16 -18.69 1.71
C VAL A 252 2.46 -19.44 3.01
N ILE A 253 3.62 -19.15 3.61
CA ILE A 253 4.10 -19.89 4.79
C ILE A 253 3.39 -19.44 6.06
N LEU A 254 3.08 -18.14 6.18
CA LEU A 254 2.70 -17.56 7.46
C LEU A 254 1.23 -17.13 7.57
N ASP A 255 0.48 -17.03 6.46
CA ASP A 255 -0.87 -16.49 6.50
C ASP A 255 -1.71 -16.91 5.28
N VAL A 256 -2.48 -17.98 5.44
CA VAL A 256 -3.34 -18.56 4.38
C VAL A 256 -4.38 -17.55 3.86
N GLU A 257 -4.88 -16.66 4.72
CA GLU A 257 -5.80 -15.59 4.32
C GLU A 257 -5.09 -14.49 3.52
N LEU A 258 -3.81 -14.20 3.84
CA LEU A 258 -3.01 -13.24 3.06
C LEU A 258 -2.72 -13.80 1.68
N TYR A 259 -2.35 -15.08 1.64
CA TYR A 259 -2.17 -15.80 0.40
C TYR A 259 -3.45 -15.81 -0.45
N GLY A 260 -4.60 -16.07 0.18
CA GLY A 260 -5.91 -15.99 -0.49
C GLY A 260 -6.19 -14.61 -1.08
N TYR A 261 -5.93 -13.54 -0.32
CA TYR A 261 -6.03 -12.15 -0.80
C TYR A 261 -5.15 -11.91 -2.04
N LEU A 262 -3.89 -12.35 -2.00
CA LEU A 262 -2.94 -12.20 -3.11
C LEU A 262 -3.34 -13.04 -4.33
N ALA A 263 -3.91 -14.22 -4.13
CA ALA A 263 -4.36 -15.09 -5.22
C ALA A 263 -5.60 -14.54 -5.94
N THR A 264 -6.49 -13.83 -5.22
CA THR A 264 -7.67 -13.19 -5.82
C THR A 264 -7.38 -11.91 -6.58
N ASP A 265 -6.33 -11.16 -6.24
CA ASP A 265 -5.91 -9.99 -7.01
C ASP A 265 -5.20 -10.38 -8.33
N ALA A 266 -4.76 -11.64 -8.46
CA ALA A 266 -4.10 -12.19 -9.64
C ALA A 266 -5.04 -12.86 -10.67
N ALA A 267 -6.36 -12.83 -10.43
CA ALA A 267 -7.41 -13.41 -11.30
C ALA A 267 -8.34 -12.33 -11.89
#